data_AF-W2TM33-F1
#
_entry.id   AF-W2TM33-F1
#
_cell.length_a   1.000
_cell.length_b   1.000
_cell.length_c   1.000
_cell.angle_alpha   90.00
_cell.angle_beta   90.00
_cell.angle_gamma   90.00
#
_symmetry.space_group_name_H-M   'P 1'
#
loop_
_entity.id
_entity.type
_entity.pdbx_description
1 polymer ?
#
loop_
_entity_poly.entity_id
_entity_poly.type
_entity_poly.pdbx_seq_one_letter_code
_entity_poly.pdbx_strand_id
1 'polypeptide(L)'
;MLQNGKLDYVISLFRFSIIVRYDDCIEREAVGHAVELIRDLDVDVIIGPTCSIPAIAVGVMTAYYNLPQYVWGFTTANELAEASRFPTVTIMTPNYFTLSLALLSIMKHFEWDQFAFVYSGSEDNQKCPIFLTDIQKAVFQNPSFTISTVVEMRNVTTTDITSALRGTSAQARTLGRTGNNTAYVWEDRKEVPDGRDQEALQAFKRTFMISDGSTQSLDQDNDKTSALYNFTLEVSQRMAQPPISCTNCNMSKGWEVSDVKNNGKLTQEDKRER
;
A
#
# COMPACT_ATOMS: atom_id res chain seq x y z
N MET A 1 29.57 7.13 -10.93
CA MET A 1 29.70 7.35 -12.39
C MET A 1 29.54 5.98 -13.08
N LEU A 2 28.32 5.42 -13.02
CA LEU A 2 27.95 4.19 -13.73
C LEU A 2 27.29 4.57 -15.06
N GLN A 3 27.51 3.74 -16.06
CA GLN A 3 27.43 4.05 -17.48
C GLN A 3 26.00 4.34 -17.99
N ASN A 4 25.66 5.61 -18.21
CA ASN A 4 24.45 6.01 -18.94
C ASN A 4 24.42 5.45 -20.39
N GLY A 5 25.56 5.17 -21.01
CA GLY A 5 25.61 4.69 -22.40
C GLY A 5 25.26 3.22 -22.64
N LYS A 6 25.15 2.39 -21.59
CA LYS A 6 24.85 0.95 -21.73
C LYS A 6 23.36 0.64 -21.60
N LEU A 7 22.59 1.52 -20.97
CA LEU A 7 21.14 1.40 -20.80
C LEU A 7 20.40 1.73 -22.10
N ASP A 8 20.86 2.75 -22.83
CA ASP A 8 20.28 3.19 -24.10
C ASP A 8 20.36 2.11 -25.21
N TYR A 9 21.35 1.21 -25.13
CA TYR A 9 21.54 0.15 -26.14
C TYR A 9 20.63 -1.07 -25.93
N VAL A 10 20.20 -1.33 -24.69
CA VAL A 10 19.33 -2.47 -24.38
C VAL A 10 17.87 -2.17 -24.77
N ILE A 11 17.45 -0.92 -24.60
CA ILE A 11 16.07 -0.49 -24.86
C ILE A 11 15.82 -0.28 -26.36
N SER A 12 16.84 0.03 -27.17
CA SER A 12 16.70 0.27 -28.61
C SER A 12 16.39 -0.98 -29.45
N LEU A 13 16.53 -2.17 -28.87
CA LEU A 13 16.26 -3.46 -29.53
C LEU A 13 14.80 -3.94 -29.37
N PHE A 14 14.02 -3.35 -28.48
CA PHE A 14 12.66 -3.80 -28.16
C PHE A 14 11.64 -2.69 -28.38
N ARG A 15 10.55 -3.01 -29.08
CA ARG A 15 9.40 -2.11 -29.20
C ARG A 15 8.39 -2.41 -28.11
N PHE A 16 8.09 -1.43 -27.27
CA PHE A 16 7.07 -1.55 -26.23
C PHE A 16 5.79 -0.84 -26.67
N SER A 17 4.65 -1.50 -26.46
CA SER A 17 3.32 -0.90 -26.55
C SER A 17 2.67 -0.96 -25.17
N ILE A 18 2.07 0.14 -24.72
CA ILE A 18 1.44 0.24 -23.40
C ILE A 18 -0.04 0.48 -23.58
N ILE A 19 -0.86 -0.39 -22.99
CA ILE A 19 -2.32 -0.30 -23.01
C ILE A 19 -2.81 -0.12 -21.58
N VAL A 20 -3.64 0.91 -21.36
CA VAL A 20 -4.17 1.25 -20.03
C VAL A 20 -5.66 0.97 -19.98
N ARG A 21 -6.11 0.38 -18.86
CA ARG A 21 -7.52 0.20 -18.48
C ARG A 21 -7.69 0.65 -17.03
N TYR A 22 -8.83 1.25 -16.73
CA TYR A 22 -9.16 1.75 -15.39
C TYR A 22 -10.24 0.86 -14.80
N ASP A 23 -9.91 0.15 -13.71
CA ASP A 23 -10.85 -0.71 -13.01
C ASP A 23 -11.57 -0.01 -11.85
N ASP A 24 -11.14 1.21 -11.49
CA ASP A 24 -11.63 1.99 -10.34
C ASP A 24 -11.72 1.18 -9.03
N CYS A 25 -10.80 0.23 -8.84
CA CYS A 25 -10.80 -0.72 -7.74
C CYS A 25 -12.05 -1.61 -7.65
N ILE A 26 -12.77 -1.78 -8.77
CA ILE A 26 -13.93 -2.66 -8.89
C ILE A 26 -13.48 -4.01 -9.49
N GLU A 27 -13.63 -5.07 -8.71
CA GLU A 27 -13.23 -6.43 -9.08
C GLU A 27 -13.76 -6.88 -10.44
N ARG A 28 -15.05 -6.63 -10.70
CA ARG A 28 -15.72 -7.03 -11.94
C ARG A 28 -15.09 -6.36 -13.17
N GLU A 29 -14.78 -5.07 -13.08
CA GLU A 29 -14.19 -4.32 -14.19
C GLU A 29 -12.75 -4.77 -14.41
N ALA A 30 -11.97 -4.98 -13.33
CA ALA A 30 -10.61 -5.50 -13.41
C ALA A 30 -10.54 -6.86 -14.11
N VAL A 31 -11.43 -7.79 -13.77
CA VAL A 31 -11.50 -9.11 -14.43
C VAL A 31 -11.91 -8.97 -15.89
N GLY A 32 -12.91 -8.13 -16.19
CA GLY A 32 -13.35 -7.88 -17.56
C GLY A 32 -12.22 -7.32 -18.44
N HIS A 33 -11.51 -6.31 -17.94
CA HIS A 33 -10.35 -5.73 -18.61
C HIS A 33 -9.18 -6.70 -18.73
N ALA A 34 -8.90 -7.52 -17.71
CA ALA A 34 -7.87 -8.54 -17.82
C ALA A 34 -8.19 -9.56 -18.92
N VAL A 35 -9.46 -9.97 -19.06
CA VAL A 35 -9.89 -10.85 -20.15
C VAL A 35 -9.68 -10.19 -21.51
N GLU A 36 -10.08 -8.94 -21.67
CA GLU A 36 -9.87 -8.16 -22.91
C GLU A 36 -8.38 -8.06 -23.25
N LEU A 37 -7.55 -7.67 -22.27
CA LEU A 37 -6.10 -7.51 -22.43
C LEU A 37 -5.42 -8.83 -22.83
N ILE A 38 -5.78 -9.93 -22.17
CA ILE A 38 -5.18 -11.24 -22.43
C ILE A 38 -5.67 -11.82 -23.76
N ARG A 39 -6.98 -11.80 -24.03
CA ARG A 39 -7.57 -12.56 -25.15
C ARG A 39 -7.68 -11.77 -26.45
N ASP A 40 -8.02 -10.49 -26.36
CA ASP A 40 -8.35 -9.69 -27.53
C ASP A 40 -7.15 -8.83 -27.96
N LEU A 41 -6.32 -8.40 -27.00
CA LEU A 41 -5.16 -7.54 -27.23
C LEU A 41 -3.81 -8.27 -27.11
N ASP A 42 -3.81 -9.53 -26.68
CA ASP A 42 -2.65 -10.42 -26.63
C ASP A 42 -1.43 -9.79 -25.93
N VAL A 43 -1.66 -9.21 -24.74
CA VAL A 43 -0.58 -8.56 -23.98
C VAL A 43 0.39 -9.59 -23.40
N ASP A 44 1.69 -9.25 -23.37
CA ASP A 44 2.73 -10.12 -22.80
C ASP A 44 2.85 -10.04 -21.27
N VAL A 45 2.41 -8.93 -20.67
CA VAL A 45 2.55 -8.63 -19.24
C VAL A 45 1.38 -7.77 -18.78
N ILE A 46 0.88 -8.04 -17.57
CA ILE A 46 -0.05 -7.14 -16.86
C ILE A 46 0.69 -6.43 -15.73
N ILE A 47 0.56 -5.10 -15.67
CA ILE A 47 1.07 -4.27 -14.55
C ILE A 47 -0.14 -3.69 -13.83
N GLY A 48 -0.34 -4.10 -12.58
CA GLY A 48 -1.55 -3.88 -11.78
C GLY A 48 -2.37 -5.16 -11.60
N PRO A 49 -3.62 -5.07 -11.16
CA PRO A 49 -4.29 -3.91 -10.53
C PRO A 49 -3.57 -3.29 -9.34
N THR A 50 -4.01 -2.10 -8.92
CA THR A 50 -3.42 -1.34 -7.79
C THR A 50 -4.13 -1.54 -6.45
N CYS A 51 -5.28 -2.23 -6.46
CA CYS A 51 -6.09 -2.55 -5.29
C CYS A 51 -6.08 -4.07 -5.02
N SER A 52 -6.14 -4.44 -3.75
CA SER A 52 -5.99 -5.83 -3.29
C SER A 52 -6.99 -6.82 -3.91
N ILE A 53 -8.31 -6.57 -3.84
CA ILE A 53 -9.31 -7.51 -4.39
C ILE A 53 -9.17 -7.66 -5.92
N PRO A 54 -9.15 -6.57 -6.72
CA PRO A 54 -8.86 -6.66 -8.14
C PRO A 54 -7.58 -7.43 -8.46
N ALA A 55 -6.49 -7.17 -7.72
CA ALA A 55 -5.21 -7.82 -7.93
C ALA A 55 -5.27 -9.33 -7.67
N ILE A 56 -5.98 -9.76 -6.63
CA ILE A 56 -6.23 -11.17 -6.33
C ILE A 56 -7.02 -11.85 -7.46
N ALA A 57 -8.09 -11.21 -7.93
CA ALA A 57 -8.94 -11.76 -8.99
C ALA A 57 -8.17 -11.91 -10.32
N VAL A 58 -7.42 -10.87 -10.71
CA VAL A 58 -6.56 -10.91 -11.91
C VAL A 58 -5.39 -11.89 -11.72
N GLY A 59 -4.88 -12.05 -10.50
CA GLY A 59 -3.85 -13.03 -10.12
C GLY A 59 -4.20 -14.47 -10.49
N VAL A 60 -5.46 -14.85 -10.33
CA VAL A 60 -5.93 -16.19 -10.72
C VAL A 60 -5.94 -16.34 -12.25
N MET A 61 -6.34 -15.29 -12.96
CA MET A 61 -6.39 -15.29 -14.42
C MET A 61 -4.99 -15.36 -15.02
N THR A 62 -4.07 -14.53 -14.55
CA THR A 62 -2.68 -14.47 -15.03
C THR A 62 -1.93 -15.76 -14.73
N ALA A 63 -2.20 -16.40 -13.59
CA ALA A 63 -1.69 -17.73 -13.29
C ALA A 63 -2.16 -18.79 -14.30
N TYR A 64 -3.45 -18.75 -14.71
CA TYR A 64 -4.01 -19.68 -15.69
C TYR A 64 -3.39 -19.49 -17.09
N TYR A 65 -3.25 -18.25 -17.55
CA TYR A 65 -2.66 -17.95 -18.86
C TYR A 65 -1.12 -17.95 -18.85
N ASN A 66 -0.49 -18.26 -17.70
CA ASN A 66 0.96 -18.19 -17.51
C ASN A 66 1.55 -16.82 -17.90
N LEU A 67 0.82 -15.75 -17.55
CA LEU A 67 1.18 -14.37 -17.85
C LEU A 67 1.81 -13.70 -16.60
N PRO A 68 2.97 -13.04 -16.72
CA PRO A 68 3.53 -12.26 -15.61
C PRO A 68 2.59 -11.12 -15.20
N GLN A 69 2.32 -11.02 -13.90
CA GLN A 69 1.57 -9.92 -13.30
C GLN A 69 2.42 -9.18 -12.27
N TYR A 70 2.61 -7.88 -12.46
CA TYR A 70 3.33 -7.02 -11.52
C TYR A 70 2.36 -6.14 -10.76
N VAL A 71 2.06 -6.49 -9.51
CA VAL A 71 1.15 -5.70 -8.68
C VAL A 71 1.91 -4.59 -7.96
N TRP A 72 1.26 -3.43 -7.85
CA TRP A 72 1.84 -2.23 -7.25
C TRP A 72 0.76 -1.40 -6.52
N GLY A 73 1.12 -0.21 -6.04
CA GLY A 73 0.17 0.71 -5.39
C GLY A 73 -0.29 0.25 -4.01
N PHE A 74 -1.61 0.23 -3.79
CA PHE A 74 -2.23 -0.15 -2.51
C PHE A 74 -2.50 -1.65 -2.39
N THR A 75 -1.80 -2.46 -3.19
CA THR A 75 -1.90 -3.92 -3.10
C THR A 75 -1.10 -4.41 -1.89
N THR A 76 -1.78 -4.57 -0.77
CA THR A 76 -1.21 -4.97 0.52
C THR A 76 -1.59 -6.37 0.97
N ALA A 77 -2.46 -7.06 0.20
CA ALA A 77 -2.93 -8.40 0.53
C ALA A 77 -1.79 -9.42 0.60
N ASN A 78 -1.59 -10.00 1.78
CA ASN A 78 -0.61 -11.06 1.98
C ASN A 78 -0.96 -12.35 1.21
N GLU A 79 -2.21 -12.56 0.79
CA GLU A 79 -2.62 -13.72 -0.03
C GLU A 79 -1.84 -13.81 -1.35
N LEU A 80 -1.49 -12.68 -1.96
CA LEU A 80 -0.76 -12.65 -3.22
C LEU A 80 0.67 -13.18 -3.09
N ALA A 81 1.21 -13.29 -1.86
CA ALA A 81 2.53 -13.85 -1.62
C ALA A 81 2.54 -15.39 -1.61
N GLU A 82 1.36 -16.03 -1.74
CA GLU A 82 1.24 -17.48 -1.84
C GLU A 82 1.60 -17.95 -3.26
N ALA A 83 2.89 -18.25 -3.47
CA ALA A 83 3.43 -18.64 -4.77
C ALA A 83 2.77 -19.90 -5.36
N SER A 84 2.23 -20.80 -4.52
CA SER A 84 1.51 -21.98 -5.02
C SER A 84 0.18 -21.63 -5.69
N ARG A 85 -0.46 -20.54 -5.27
CA ARG A 85 -1.72 -20.02 -5.83
C ARG A 85 -1.47 -18.98 -6.92
N PHE A 86 -0.42 -18.18 -6.80
CA PHE A 86 -0.10 -17.05 -7.68
C PHE A 86 1.32 -17.14 -8.26
N PRO A 87 1.63 -18.17 -9.07
CA PRO A 87 3.00 -18.45 -9.52
C PRO A 87 3.59 -17.38 -10.45
N THR A 88 2.76 -16.56 -11.09
CA THR A 88 3.19 -15.52 -12.03
C THR A 88 3.07 -14.10 -11.47
N VAL A 89 2.62 -13.96 -10.21
CA VAL A 89 2.47 -12.65 -9.57
C VAL A 89 3.78 -12.23 -8.92
N THR A 90 4.23 -11.03 -9.24
CA THR A 90 5.33 -10.34 -8.56
C THR A 90 4.77 -9.14 -7.82
N ILE A 91 5.00 -9.10 -6.50
CA ILE A 91 4.56 -8.00 -5.63
C ILE A 91 5.68 -6.96 -5.56
N MET A 92 5.41 -5.73 -6.01
CA MET A 92 6.37 -4.63 -5.96
C MET A 92 6.26 -3.79 -4.67
N THR A 93 5.22 -4.01 -3.87
CA THR A 93 4.90 -3.27 -2.65
C THR A 93 4.95 -4.17 -1.41
N PRO A 94 5.26 -3.63 -0.22
CA PRO A 94 5.20 -4.42 1.00
C PRO A 94 3.75 -4.80 1.33
N ASN A 95 3.53 -6.08 1.68
CA ASN A 95 2.25 -6.53 2.21
C ASN A 95 2.13 -6.25 3.71
N TYR A 96 0.91 -6.30 4.24
CA TYR A 96 0.65 -6.00 5.66
C TYR A 96 1.40 -6.93 6.61
N PHE A 97 1.54 -8.21 6.26
CA PHE A 97 2.33 -9.15 7.05
C PHE A 97 3.81 -8.74 7.18
N THR A 98 4.45 -8.30 6.09
CA THR A 98 5.85 -7.81 6.12
C THR A 98 5.96 -6.52 6.93
N LEU A 99 4.97 -5.62 6.81
CA LEU A 99 4.90 -4.42 7.65
C LEU A 99 4.73 -4.76 9.13
N SER A 100 3.95 -5.78 9.47
CA SER A 100 3.83 -6.27 10.85
C SER A 100 5.17 -6.78 11.38
N LEU A 101 5.91 -7.56 10.60
CA LEU A 101 7.25 -8.02 10.99
C LEU A 101 8.23 -6.85 11.21
N ALA A 102 8.17 -5.83 10.35
CA ALA A 102 8.97 -4.62 10.51
C ALA A 102 8.60 -3.87 11.80
N LEU A 103 7.31 -3.75 12.13
CA LEU A 103 6.85 -3.18 13.39
C LEU A 103 7.39 -3.96 14.60
N LEU A 104 7.27 -5.29 14.58
CA LEU A 104 7.79 -6.13 15.67
C LEU A 104 9.32 -6.00 15.82
N SER A 105 10.05 -5.80 14.71
CA SER A 105 11.49 -5.52 14.74
C SER A 105 11.82 -4.20 15.45
N ILE A 106 11.04 -3.15 15.20
CA ILE A 106 11.16 -1.86 15.90
C ILE A 106 10.86 -2.05 17.39
N MET A 107 9.76 -2.74 17.73
CA MET A 107 9.41 -3.03 19.12
C MET A 107 10.54 -3.78 19.84
N LYS A 108 11.15 -4.76 19.18
CA LYS A 108 12.31 -5.49 19.72
C LYS A 108 13.49 -4.57 20.02
N HIS A 109 13.78 -3.62 19.13
CA HIS A 109 14.89 -2.69 19.31
C HIS A 109 14.72 -1.79 20.55
N PHE A 110 13.48 -1.43 20.87
CA PHE A 110 13.12 -0.62 22.03
C PHE A 110 12.68 -1.44 23.25
N GLU A 111 12.84 -2.76 23.21
CA GLU A 111 12.45 -3.68 24.29
C GLU A 111 10.96 -3.57 24.67
N TRP A 112 10.09 -3.28 23.69
CA TRP A 112 8.64 -3.32 23.85
C TRP A 112 8.12 -4.72 23.49
N ASP A 113 7.38 -5.32 24.40
CA ASP A 113 6.80 -6.66 24.27
C ASP A 113 5.27 -6.64 24.17
N GLN A 114 4.62 -5.51 24.46
CA GLN A 114 3.17 -5.36 24.46
C GLN A 114 2.72 -4.09 23.76
N PHE A 115 1.64 -4.16 23.00
CA PHE A 115 1.06 -2.99 22.32
C PHE A 115 -0.45 -3.12 22.12
N ALA A 116 -1.12 -1.99 21.94
CA ALA A 116 -2.51 -1.93 21.54
C ALA A 116 -2.64 -1.67 20.04
N PHE A 117 -3.66 -2.27 19.42
CA PHE A 117 -3.97 -2.03 18.02
C PHE A 117 -5.34 -1.36 17.90
N VAL A 118 -5.34 -0.09 17.48
CA VAL A 118 -6.56 0.69 17.26
C VAL A 118 -6.70 0.95 15.77
N TYR A 119 -7.86 0.63 15.21
CA TYR A 119 -8.08 0.75 13.77
C TYR A 119 -9.49 1.23 13.44
N SER A 120 -9.67 1.76 12.24
CA SER A 120 -10.97 2.22 11.74
C SER A 120 -11.70 1.11 11.00
N GLY A 121 -12.94 0.83 11.42
CA GLY A 121 -13.87 -0.06 10.73
C GLY A 121 -14.73 0.64 9.68
N SER A 122 -14.73 1.98 9.63
CA SER A 122 -15.42 2.73 8.56
C SER A 122 -14.63 2.79 7.25
N GLU A 123 -13.39 2.31 7.25
CA GLU A 123 -12.57 2.26 6.05
C GLU A 123 -12.94 1.10 5.13
N ASP A 124 -12.33 1.07 3.95
CA ASP A 124 -12.45 -0.05 3.02
C ASP A 124 -12.06 -1.36 3.74
N ASN A 125 -12.93 -2.37 3.61
CA ASN A 125 -12.73 -3.70 4.18
C ASN A 125 -11.40 -4.35 3.74
N GLN A 126 -10.77 -3.85 2.68
CA GLN A 126 -9.47 -4.31 2.17
C GLN A 126 -8.25 -3.66 2.84
N LYS A 127 -8.45 -2.76 3.82
CA LYS A 127 -7.36 -2.00 4.47
C LYS A 127 -7.14 -2.45 5.91
N CYS A 128 -7.60 -1.65 6.87
CA CYS A 128 -7.34 -1.88 8.29
C CYS A 128 -7.78 -3.26 8.81
N PRO A 129 -8.95 -3.82 8.42
CA PRO A 129 -9.31 -5.17 8.84
C PRO A 129 -8.33 -6.24 8.38
N ILE A 130 -7.77 -6.12 7.16
CA ILE A 130 -6.73 -7.04 6.66
C ILE A 130 -5.42 -6.82 7.43
N PHE A 131 -5.07 -5.59 7.78
CA PHE A 131 -3.88 -5.37 8.59
C PHE A 131 -4.01 -5.98 9.99
N LEU A 132 -5.20 -5.93 10.60
CA LEU A 132 -5.47 -6.58 11.88
C LEU A 132 -5.22 -8.10 11.80
N THR A 133 -5.69 -8.76 10.75
CA THR A 133 -5.49 -10.22 10.61
C THR A 133 -4.02 -10.56 10.39
N ASP A 134 -3.30 -9.77 9.60
CA ASP A 134 -1.88 -9.98 9.32
C ASP A 134 -0.98 -9.67 10.54
N ILE A 135 -1.28 -8.64 11.33
CA ILE A 135 -0.52 -8.36 12.56
C ILE A 135 -0.78 -9.40 13.64
N GLN A 136 -2.01 -9.90 13.76
CA GLN A 136 -2.32 -11.03 14.65
C GLN A 136 -1.54 -12.28 14.24
N LYS A 137 -1.44 -12.55 12.93
CA LYS A 137 -0.63 -13.64 12.39
C LYS A 137 0.86 -13.46 12.70
N ALA A 138 1.39 -12.24 12.52
CA ALA A 138 2.79 -11.94 12.82
C ALA A 138 3.12 -12.10 14.31
N VAL A 139 2.23 -11.63 15.20
CA VAL A 139 2.37 -11.80 16.65
C VAL A 139 2.27 -13.26 17.06
N PHE A 140 1.34 -14.03 16.48
CA PHE A 140 1.23 -15.46 16.73
C PHE A 140 2.53 -16.23 16.38
N GLN A 141 3.22 -15.82 15.32
CA GLN A 141 4.52 -16.40 14.92
C GLN A 141 5.70 -15.89 15.77
N ASN A 142 5.52 -14.83 16.56
CA ASN A 142 6.56 -14.22 17.39
C ASN A 142 6.05 -14.08 18.84
N PRO A 143 6.06 -15.16 19.65
CA PRO A 143 5.42 -15.20 20.96
C PRO A 143 6.04 -14.27 22.02
N SER A 144 7.16 -13.61 21.71
CA SER A 144 7.74 -12.55 22.54
C SER A 144 6.94 -11.24 22.53
N PHE A 145 5.96 -11.11 21.63
CA PHE A 145 5.10 -9.94 21.54
C PHE A 145 3.65 -10.32 21.88
N THR A 146 2.89 -9.36 22.42
CA THR A 146 1.47 -9.54 22.73
C THR A 146 0.66 -8.31 22.33
N ILE A 147 -0.48 -8.54 21.67
CA ILE A 147 -1.48 -7.50 21.45
C ILE A 147 -2.36 -7.43 22.71
N SER A 148 -2.24 -6.35 23.48
CA SER A 148 -2.93 -6.18 24.77
C SER A 148 -4.41 -5.88 24.61
N THR A 149 -4.76 -5.10 23.59
CA THR A 149 -6.15 -4.79 23.25
C THR A 149 -6.26 -4.44 21.76
N VAL A 150 -7.40 -4.79 21.18
CA VAL A 150 -7.78 -4.43 19.82
C VAL A 150 -9.04 -3.60 19.90
N VAL A 151 -9.01 -2.39 19.35
CA VAL A 151 -10.14 -1.46 19.36
C VAL A 151 -10.49 -1.07 17.94
N GLU A 152 -11.72 -1.37 17.55
CA GLU A 152 -12.31 -0.94 16.28
C GLU A 152 -13.10 0.35 16.50
N MET A 153 -12.76 1.38 15.74
CA MET A 153 -13.51 2.64 15.67
C MET A 153 -14.54 2.56 14.56
N ARG A 154 -15.82 2.73 14.89
CA ARG A 154 -16.90 2.67 13.89
C ARG A 154 -16.87 3.83 12.91
N ASN A 155 -16.41 5.01 13.34
CA ASN A 155 -16.18 6.17 12.47
C ASN A 155 -14.92 6.91 12.94
N VAL A 156 -14.32 7.66 12.03
CA VAL A 156 -13.17 8.55 12.32
C VAL A 156 -13.70 9.92 12.78
N THR A 157 -14.44 9.94 13.89
CA THR A 157 -14.90 11.20 14.53
C THR A 157 -14.09 11.49 15.78
N THR A 158 -13.97 12.77 16.15
CA THR A 158 -13.26 13.19 17.39
C THR A 158 -13.76 12.44 18.62
N THR A 159 -15.07 12.20 18.72
CA THR A 159 -15.68 11.47 19.83
C THR A 159 -15.32 10.00 19.84
N ASP A 160 -15.33 9.35 18.68
CA ASP A 160 -14.99 7.93 18.55
C ASP A 160 -13.50 7.70 18.80
N ILE A 161 -12.63 8.56 18.25
CA ILE A 161 -11.19 8.55 18.50
C ILE A 161 -10.91 8.74 19.99
N THR A 162 -11.50 9.78 20.61
CA THR A 162 -11.26 10.05 22.04
C THR A 162 -11.76 8.90 22.92
N SER A 163 -12.89 8.30 22.56
CA SER A 163 -13.45 7.15 23.29
C SER A 163 -12.58 5.91 23.13
N ALA A 164 -12.12 5.62 21.91
CA ALA A 164 -11.22 4.51 21.62
C ALA A 164 -9.87 4.67 22.35
N LEU A 165 -9.28 5.87 22.34
CA LEU A 165 -8.04 6.16 23.06
C LEU A 165 -8.24 6.10 24.59
N ARG A 166 -9.37 6.57 25.11
CA ARG A 166 -9.68 6.47 26.54
C ARG A 166 -9.87 5.00 26.96
N GLY A 167 -10.58 4.20 26.17
CA GLY A 167 -10.73 2.76 26.42
C GLY A 167 -9.40 2.01 26.34
N THR A 168 -8.62 2.29 25.30
CA THR A 168 -7.29 1.71 25.10
C THR A 168 -6.36 2.07 26.24
N SER A 169 -6.30 3.34 26.66
CA SER A 169 -5.43 3.77 27.77
C SER A 169 -5.79 3.15 29.13
N ALA A 170 -7.03 2.68 29.32
CA ALA A 170 -7.45 1.96 30.51
C ALA A 170 -7.03 0.48 30.53
N GLN A 171 -6.83 -0.15 29.36
CA GLN A 171 -6.54 -1.59 29.23
C GLN A 171 -5.10 -1.89 28.81
N ALA A 172 -4.56 -1.13 27.87
CA ALA A 172 -3.26 -1.36 27.27
C ALA A 172 -2.08 -0.86 28.11
N ARG A 173 -2.37 -0.12 29.18
CA ARG A 173 -1.36 0.40 30.06
C ARG A 173 -1.04 -0.66 31.11
N THR A 174 0.09 -1.34 30.95
CA THR A 174 0.77 -1.99 32.07
C THR A 174 1.27 -0.88 32.99
N LEU A 175 0.36 -0.34 33.81
CA LEU A 175 0.76 0.43 34.97
C LEU A 175 1.47 -0.58 35.87
N GLY A 176 2.80 -0.51 35.91
CA GLY A 176 3.48 -0.69 37.20
C GLY A 176 2.80 0.28 38.17
N ARG A 177 1.76 -0.19 38.85
CA ARG A 177 0.89 0.60 39.69
C ARG A 177 1.62 0.86 41.00
N THR A 178 2.35 1.95 41.05
CA THR A 178 2.76 2.60 42.30
C THR A 178 2.32 4.06 42.25
N GLY A 179 1.14 4.35 42.81
CA GLY A 179 0.65 5.70 43.05
C GLY A 179 -0.32 6.25 41.99
N ASN A 180 -1.22 7.15 42.42
CA ASN A 180 -2.32 7.78 41.68
C ASN A 180 -1.88 8.77 40.57
N ASN A 181 -0.70 8.59 39.95
CA ASN A 181 -0.19 9.50 38.93
C ASN A 181 -0.10 8.84 37.55
N THR A 182 -0.61 9.56 36.55
CA THR A 182 -0.57 9.23 35.13
C THR A 182 0.86 9.44 34.60
N ALA A 183 1.74 8.44 34.69
CA ALA A 183 3.14 8.56 34.25
C ALA A 183 3.34 8.39 32.72
N TYR A 184 3.91 9.39 32.04
CA TYR A 184 4.11 9.41 30.60
C TYR A 184 5.23 8.47 30.13
N VAL A 185 5.26 8.12 28.83
CA VAL A 185 6.23 7.17 28.24
C VAL A 185 7.67 7.67 28.32
N TRP A 186 7.86 8.99 28.33
CA TRP A 186 9.16 9.65 28.41
C TRP A 186 9.63 9.93 29.83
N GLU A 187 8.90 9.49 30.87
CA GLU A 187 9.26 9.71 32.27
C GLU A 187 10.01 8.51 32.85
N ASP A 188 11.20 8.75 33.41
CA ASP A 188 12.00 7.76 34.12
C ASP A 188 11.27 7.32 35.41
N ARG A 189 11.31 6.02 35.66
CA ARG A 189 10.64 5.37 36.80
C ARG A 189 11.59 4.68 37.76
N LYS A 190 12.90 4.83 37.58
CA LYS A 190 13.90 4.30 38.51
C LYS A 190 13.83 5.04 39.85
N GLU A 191 14.11 4.34 40.95
CA GLU A 191 14.18 4.94 42.29
C GLU A 191 15.22 6.07 42.39
N VAL A 192 16.24 6.01 41.54
CA VAL A 192 17.21 7.09 41.31
C VAL A 192 17.01 7.58 39.88
N PRO A 193 16.33 8.72 39.68
CA PRO A 193 16.10 9.29 38.35
C PRO A 193 17.43 9.67 37.69
N ASP A 194 17.57 9.38 36.40
CA ASP A 194 18.72 9.80 35.61
C ASP A 194 18.66 11.29 35.17
N GLY A 195 17.50 11.92 35.38
CA GLY A 195 17.25 13.33 35.09
C GLY A 195 17.05 13.65 33.60
N ARG A 196 16.86 12.64 32.75
CA ARG A 196 16.82 12.78 31.28
C ARG A 196 15.41 12.82 30.69
N ASP A 197 14.37 12.90 31.52
CA ASP A 197 12.97 12.95 31.07
C ASP A 197 12.69 14.07 30.06
N GLN A 198 13.36 15.22 30.22
CA GLN A 198 13.26 16.35 29.29
C GLN A 198 13.85 15.99 27.91
N GLU A 199 14.95 15.23 27.89
CA GLU A 199 15.61 14.76 26.68
C GLU A 199 14.79 13.64 26.02
N ALA A 200 14.29 12.69 26.82
CA ALA A 200 13.38 11.64 26.39
C ALA A 200 12.08 12.20 25.81
N LEU A 201 11.52 13.29 26.38
CA LEU A 201 10.37 14.00 25.82
C LEU A 201 10.68 14.62 24.46
N GLN A 202 11.88 15.20 24.29
CA GLN A 202 12.29 15.78 23.00
C GLN A 202 12.57 14.69 21.95
N ALA A 203 13.06 13.52 22.36
CA ALA A 203 13.19 12.35 21.51
C ALA A 203 11.82 11.72 21.17
N PHE A 204 10.90 11.70 22.14
CA PHE A 204 9.52 11.23 21.94
C PHE A 204 8.77 12.13 20.94
N LYS A 205 8.96 13.44 21.02
CA LYS A 205 8.49 14.39 20.00
C LYS A 205 9.06 14.15 18.59
N ARG A 206 10.12 13.35 18.48
CA ARG A 206 10.77 12.92 17.23
C ARG A 206 10.56 11.43 16.93
N THR A 207 9.77 10.74 17.77
CA THR A 207 9.44 9.33 17.62
C THR A 207 8.31 9.19 16.61
N PHE A 208 8.40 8.12 15.81
CA PHE A 208 7.57 7.89 14.64
C PHE A 208 6.23 7.27 15.04
N MET A 209 5.14 8.01 14.80
CA MET A 209 3.76 7.51 14.87
C MET A 209 3.27 7.26 13.45
N ILE A 210 2.99 5.99 13.12
CA ILE A 210 2.36 5.63 11.84
C ILE A 210 0.86 5.84 12.01
N SER A 211 0.35 6.92 11.42
CA SER A 211 -1.08 7.15 11.22
C SER A 211 -1.33 7.14 9.71
N ASP A 212 -2.08 6.15 9.22
CA ASP A 212 -2.70 6.18 7.87
C ASP A 212 -3.98 7.03 7.87
N GLY A 213 -4.44 7.44 9.05
CA GLY A 213 -5.28 8.61 9.16
C GLY A 213 -4.46 9.80 8.72
N SER A 214 -4.83 10.39 7.59
CA SER A 214 -4.57 11.80 7.29
C SER A 214 -4.50 12.58 8.60
N THR A 215 -3.56 13.50 8.72
CA THR A 215 -3.76 14.65 9.62
C THR A 215 -4.95 15.45 9.09
N GLN A 216 -6.15 14.86 9.09
CA GLN A 216 -7.35 15.56 9.44
C GLN A 216 -7.08 16.06 10.85
N SER A 217 -6.53 17.26 10.90
CA SER A 217 -7.03 18.26 11.83
C SER A 217 -8.52 18.02 12.03
N LEU A 218 -8.93 18.17 13.27
CA LEU A 218 -10.27 18.00 13.81
C LEU A 218 -11.33 18.95 13.19
N ASP A 219 -11.09 19.46 11.98
CA ASP A 219 -11.91 20.39 11.25
C ASP A 219 -12.37 19.72 9.96
N GLN A 220 -13.66 19.41 9.95
CA GLN A 220 -14.45 19.33 8.74
C GLN A 220 -14.18 20.58 7.91
N ASP A 221 -13.44 20.45 6.81
CA ASP A 221 -13.72 21.19 5.58
C ASP A 221 -12.83 20.68 4.43
N ASN A 222 -13.34 20.89 3.21
CA ASN A 222 -12.76 20.57 1.91
C ASN A 222 -11.32 21.08 1.70
N ASP A 223 -10.34 20.52 2.39
CA ASP A 223 -8.98 21.02 2.31
C ASP A 223 -8.24 20.41 1.12
N LYS A 224 -8.42 21.07 -0.04
CA LYS A 224 -7.61 20.95 -1.27
C LYS A 224 -6.14 21.35 -1.06
N THR A 225 -5.68 21.40 0.18
CA THR A 225 -4.42 22.00 0.63
C THR A 225 -3.52 20.98 1.34
N SER A 226 -4.01 19.74 1.57
CA SER A 226 -3.16 18.67 2.08
C SER A 226 -2.07 18.30 1.07
N ALA A 227 -0.84 18.08 1.56
CA ALA A 227 0.28 17.63 0.74
C ALA A 227 -0.05 16.32 0.00
N LEU A 228 -0.91 15.48 0.58
CA LEU A 228 -1.43 14.26 -0.03
C LEU A 228 -2.37 14.55 -1.21
N TYR A 229 -3.26 15.55 -1.09
CA TYR A 229 -4.12 15.98 -2.19
C TYR A 229 -3.30 16.57 -3.35
N ASN A 230 -2.31 17.41 -3.05
CA ASN A 230 -1.40 17.96 -4.06
C ASN A 230 -0.55 16.88 -4.73
N PHE A 231 -0.03 15.92 -3.97
CA PHE A 231 0.67 14.76 -4.50
C PHE A 231 -0.24 13.90 -5.40
N THR A 232 -1.48 13.61 -4.94
CA THR A 232 -2.44 12.83 -5.72
C THR A 232 -2.81 13.53 -7.03
N LEU A 233 -3.01 14.86 -7.00
CA LEU A 233 -3.21 15.66 -8.20
C LEU A 233 -1.98 15.64 -9.12
N GLU A 234 -0.78 15.79 -8.56
CA GLU A 234 0.46 15.78 -9.34
C GLU A 234 0.69 14.44 -10.01
N VAL A 235 0.49 13.33 -9.29
CA VAL A 235 0.57 11.98 -9.86
C VAL A 235 -0.47 11.81 -10.97
N SER A 236 -1.72 12.22 -10.73
CA SER A 236 -2.79 12.16 -11.73
C SER A 236 -2.45 12.97 -12.99
N GLN A 237 -1.89 14.17 -12.82
CA GLN A 237 -1.44 15.02 -13.92
C GLN A 237 -0.26 14.42 -14.68
N ARG A 238 0.72 13.83 -13.98
CA ARG A 238 1.88 13.17 -14.60
C ARG A 238 1.48 11.90 -15.34
N MET A 239 0.51 11.15 -14.83
CA MET A 239 -0.05 9.97 -15.52
C MET A 239 -0.79 10.36 -16.82
N ALA A 240 -1.25 11.60 -16.93
CA ALA A 240 -1.83 12.15 -18.17
C ALA A 240 -0.78 12.73 -19.14
N GLN A 241 0.51 12.73 -18.80
CA GLN A 241 1.60 13.21 -19.66
C GLN A 241 2.25 12.07 -20.46
N PRO A 242 3.01 12.39 -21.53
CA PRO A 242 3.86 11.42 -22.21
C PRO A 242 4.78 10.68 -21.22
N PRO A 243 4.96 9.37 -21.36
CA PRO A 243 4.64 8.53 -22.52
C PRO A 243 3.29 7.78 -22.42
N ILE A 244 2.40 8.12 -21.48
CA ILE A 244 1.14 7.37 -21.26
C ILE A 244 -0.02 7.90 -22.11
N SER A 245 -0.08 9.22 -22.34
CA SER A 245 -1.08 9.86 -23.21
C SER A 245 -0.36 10.78 -24.22
N CYS A 246 -0.11 10.25 -25.42
CA CYS A 246 0.62 10.92 -26.49
C CYS A 246 -0.32 11.22 -27.66
N THR A 247 -0.57 12.49 -27.98
CA THR A 247 -1.32 12.89 -29.20
C THR A 247 -0.43 13.36 -30.34
N ASN A 248 0.85 13.69 -30.11
CA ASN A 248 1.81 14.19 -31.10
C ASN A 248 3.26 13.79 -30.73
N CYS A 249 3.53 12.50 -30.59
CA CYS A 249 4.86 12.03 -30.19
C CYS A 249 5.75 11.78 -31.44
N ASN A 250 6.90 12.47 -31.49
CA ASN A 250 7.85 12.40 -32.60
C ASN A 250 8.70 11.12 -32.50
N MET A 251 8.62 10.27 -33.55
CA MET A 251 9.28 8.97 -33.68
C MET A 251 10.81 8.97 -33.40
N SER A 252 11.48 10.12 -33.47
CA SER A 252 12.93 10.20 -33.28
C SER A 252 13.42 10.10 -31.81
N LYS A 253 12.52 10.03 -30.81
CA LYS A 253 12.90 9.90 -29.39
C LYS A 253 12.12 8.84 -28.56
N GLY A 254 11.43 7.88 -29.21
CA GLY A 254 10.69 6.74 -28.59
C GLY A 254 9.35 7.13 -27.92
N TRP A 255 8.39 6.26 -27.56
CA TRP A 255 7.83 5.01 -28.11
C TRP A 255 6.32 5.25 -28.31
N GLU A 256 5.65 4.48 -29.17
CA GLU A 256 4.29 4.77 -29.64
C GLU A 256 3.20 4.17 -28.72
N VAL A 257 2.30 5.02 -28.23
CA VAL A 257 1.02 4.65 -27.59
C VAL A 257 0.00 4.48 -28.69
N SER A 258 -0.56 3.28 -28.87
CA SER A 258 -1.58 3.05 -29.89
C SER A 258 -2.82 3.88 -29.59
N ASP A 259 -3.12 4.81 -30.49
CA ASP A 259 -4.32 5.65 -30.51
C ASP A 259 -5.58 4.76 -30.48
N VAL A 260 -6.31 4.77 -29.36
CA VAL A 260 -7.67 4.22 -29.31
C VAL A 260 -8.59 5.21 -30.01
N LYS A 261 -8.67 5.14 -31.34
CA LYS A 261 -9.71 5.81 -32.11
C LYS A 261 -10.40 4.84 -33.07
N ASN A 262 -11.58 4.42 -32.62
CA ASN A 262 -12.77 4.05 -33.39
C ASN A 262 -12.71 2.84 -34.34
N ASN A 263 -13.48 1.81 -33.95
CA ASN A 263 -14.32 0.93 -34.78
C ASN A 263 -13.76 0.45 -36.13
N GLY A 264 -13.30 -0.81 -36.14
CA GLY A 264 -13.61 -1.74 -37.23
C GLY A 264 -12.43 -2.31 -38.00
N LYS A 265 -12.24 -3.63 -37.83
CA LYS A 265 -11.56 -4.59 -38.72
C LYS A 265 -10.07 -4.38 -38.97
N LEU A 266 -9.26 -5.20 -38.28
CA LEU A 266 -7.95 -5.63 -38.79
C LEU A 266 -8.17 -6.41 -40.11
N THR A 267 -7.59 -5.91 -41.19
CA THR A 267 -7.54 -6.56 -42.50
C THR A 267 -6.63 -7.79 -42.48
N GLN A 268 -7.00 -8.83 -43.24
CA GLN A 268 -6.37 -10.16 -43.24
C GLN A 268 -4.89 -10.23 -43.71
N GLU A 269 -4.22 -9.11 -43.98
CA GLU A 269 -2.85 -9.13 -44.51
C GLU A 269 -1.76 -9.33 -43.46
N ASP A 270 -2.02 -9.10 -42.17
CA ASP A 270 -1.02 -9.32 -41.10
C ASP A 270 -0.89 -10.78 -40.64
N LYS A 271 -1.65 -11.72 -41.22
CA LYS A 271 -1.59 -13.16 -40.88
C LYS A 271 -0.58 -13.97 -41.71
N ARG A 272 0.26 -13.33 -42.54
CA ARG A 272 1.15 -14.07 -43.46
C ARG A 272 2.65 -13.98 -43.22
N GLU A 273 3.12 -13.26 -42.21
CA GLU A 273 4.54 -13.32 -41.83
C GLU A 273 4.72 -13.36 -40.30
N ARG A 274 4.31 -14.48 -39.70
CA ARG A 274 4.99 -15.15 -38.57
C ARG A 274 4.28 -16.43 -38.17
#